data_AF-A0A372ES33-F1
#
_entry.id   AF-A0A372ES33-F1
#
_cell.length_a   1.000
_cell.length_b   1.000
_cell.length_c   1.000
_cell.angle_alpha   90.00
_cell.angle_beta   90.00
_cell.angle_gamma   90.00
#
_symmetry.space_group_name_H-M   'P 1'
#
loop_
_entity.id
_entity.type
_entity.pdbx_description
1 polymer ?
#
loop_
_entity_poly.entity_id
_entity_poly.type
_entity_poly.pdbx_seq_one_letter_code
_entity_poly.pdbx_strand_id
1 'polypeptide(L)' 'MAYKDEKIVRVLLEEAAEVESRCEGYREELTEALAEIVQKERAHIFQRGNIVVEIGDIVGRVGTFVGLKEGQNENS' A
#
# COMPACT_ATOMS: atom_id res chain seq x y z
N MET A 1 7.10 -19.07 7.09
CA MET A 1 6.97 -17.61 6.86
C MET A 1 5.62 -17.02 7.31
N ALA A 2 4.54 -17.81 7.39
CA ALA A 2 3.15 -17.31 7.46
C ALA A 2 2.74 -16.30 8.57
N TYR A 3 3.26 -16.37 9.80
CA TYR A 3 2.70 -15.58 10.92
C TYR A 3 3.24 -14.15 11.05
N LYS A 4 4.47 -13.89 10.58
CA LYS A 4 5.07 -12.55 10.66
C LYS A 4 4.47 -11.61 9.62
N ASP A 5 4.23 -12.13 8.42
CA ASP A 5 3.68 -11.36 7.30
C ASP A 5 2.24 -10.91 7.60
N GLU A 6 1.40 -11.78 8.17
CA GLU A 6 0.04 -11.42 8.61
C GLU A 6 0.02 -10.32 9.68
N LYS A 7 0.92 -10.38 10.67
CA LYS A 7 0.99 -9.36 11.72
C LYS A 7 1.40 -8.01 11.15
N ILE A 8 2.35 -8.00 10.21
CA ILE A 8 2.80 -6.78 9.53
C ILE A 8 1.66 -6.18 8.71
N VAL A 9 0.96 -6.99 7.89
CA VAL A 9 -0.19 -6.54 7.10
C VAL A 9 -1.29 -5.97 8.01
N ARG A 10 -1.57 -6.60 9.15
CA ARG A 10 -2.60 -6.11 10.07
C ARG A 10 -2.25 -4.76 10.68
N VAL A 11 -1.00 -4.58 11.12
CA VAL A 11 -0.52 -3.29 11.64
C VAL A 11 -0.65 -2.20 10.56
N LEU A 12 -0.25 -2.50 9.32
CA LEU A 12 -0.35 -1.54 8.22
C LEU A 12 -1.81 -1.14 7.93
N LEU A 13 -2.75 -2.08 8.00
CA LEU A 13 -4.18 -1.80 7.83
C LEU A 13 -4.78 -1.02 9.01
N GLU A 14 -4.35 -1.29 10.24
CA GLU A 14 -4.77 -0.56 11.45
C GLU A 14 -4.32 0.91 11.37
N GLU A 15 -3.06 1.17 11.02
CA GLU A 15 -2.53 2.53 10.81
C GLU A 15 -3.26 3.25 9.67
N ALA A 16 -3.62 2.55 8.59
CA ALA A 16 -4.36 3.11 7.46
C ALA A 16 -5.73 3.66 7.84
N ALA A 17 -6.42 2.97 8.76
CA ALA A 17 -7.72 3.38 9.24
C ALA A 17 -7.65 4.68 10.04
N GLU A 18 -6.54 4.91 10.76
CA GLU A 18 -6.32 6.20 11.44
C GLU A 18 -6.10 7.34 10.44
N VAL A 19 -5.43 7.05 9.30
CA VAL A 19 -5.12 8.05 8.26
C VAL A 19 -6.32 8.38 7.36
N GLU A 20 -7.31 7.49 7.21
CA GLU A 20 -8.53 7.76 6.42
C GLU A 20 -9.29 9.01 6.89
N SER A 21 -9.22 9.31 8.20
CA SER A 21 -9.76 10.55 8.78
C SER A 21 -9.12 11.84 8.24
N ARG A 22 -7.91 11.73 7.67
CA ARG A 22 -7.09 12.83 7.16
C ARG A 22 -7.00 12.83 5.62
N CYS A 23 -7.25 11.69 4.99
CA CYS A 23 -7.18 11.51 3.54
C CYS A 23 -8.25 10.49 3.10
N GLU A 24 -9.38 10.99 2.62
CA GLU A 24 -10.48 10.18 2.10
C GLU A 24 -10.00 9.30 0.92
N GLY A 25 -10.28 8.00 0.98
CA GLY A 25 -9.85 6.99 0.00
C GLY A 25 -8.46 6.39 0.28
N TYR A 26 -7.72 6.90 1.27
CA TYR A 26 -6.38 6.38 1.59
C TYR A 26 -6.40 4.91 2.04
N ARG A 27 -7.43 4.51 2.80
CA ARG A 27 -7.55 3.13 3.26
C ARG A 27 -7.78 2.17 2.10
N GLU A 28 -8.56 2.57 1.11
CA GLU A 28 -8.86 1.76 -0.08
C GLU A 28 -7.60 1.59 -0.94
N GLU A 29 -6.91 2.69 -1.24
CA GLU A 29 -5.64 2.66 -1.99
C GLU A 29 -4.57 1.82 -1.31
N LEU A 30 -4.42 1.94 0.02
CA LEU A 30 -3.45 1.11 0.75
C LEU A 30 -3.88 -0.37 0.78
N THR A 31 -5.17 -0.66 0.90
CA THR A 31 -5.68 -2.04 0.89
C THR A 31 -5.42 -2.71 -0.46
N GLU A 32 -5.66 -2.00 -1.57
CA GLU A 32 -5.35 -2.48 -2.91
C GLU A 32 -3.85 -2.71 -3.11
N ALA A 33 -3.02 -1.76 -2.68
CA ALA A 33 -1.57 -1.89 -2.72
C ALA A 33 -1.06 -3.11 -1.96
N LEU A 34 -1.57 -3.36 -0.74
CA LEU A 34 -1.20 -4.53 0.06
C LEU A 34 -1.65 -5.84 -0.59
N ALA A 35 -2.86 -5.88 -1.17
CA ALA A 35 -3.33 -7.04 -1.90
C ALA A 35 -2.43 -7.36 -3.10
N GLU A 36 -2.00 -6.34 -3.83
CA GLU A 36 -1.09 -6.49 -4.97
C GLU A 36 0.29 -6.99 -4.54
N ILE A 37 0.87 -6.42 -3.47
CA ILE A 37 2.16 -6.87 -2.91
C ILE A 37 2.10 -8.35 -2.52
N VAL A 38 1.02 -8.80 -1.85
CA VAL A 38 0.85 -10.20 -1.48
C VAL A 38 0.76 -11.11 -2.71
N GLN A 39 0.09 -10.68 -3.77
CA GLN A 39 0.03 -11.43 -5.02
C GLN A 39 1.40 -11.52 -5.69
N LYS A 40 2.17 -10.43 -5.71
CA LYS A 40 3.54 -10.38 -6.26
C LYS A 40 4.51 -11.26 -5.47
N GLU A 41 4.48 -11.21 -4.14
CA GLU A 41 5.24 -12.10 -3.26
C GLU A 41 4.96 -13.59 -3.55
N ARG A 42 3.67 -13.96 -3.70
CA ARG A 42 3.29 -15.33 -4.06
C ARG A 42 3.76 -15.73 -5.46
N ALA A 43 3.69 -14.83 -6.43
CA ALA A 43 4.13 -15.08 -7.80
C ALA A 43 5.66 -15.16 -7.95
N HIS A 44 6.40 -14.38 -7.16
CA HIS A 44 7.86 -14.33 -7.17
C HIS A 44 8.52 -15.65 -6.73
N ILE A 45 7.82 -16.48 -5.94
CA ILE A 45 8.26 -17.86 -5.66
C ILE A 45 8.49 -18.65 -6.97
N PHE A 46 7.78 -18.31 -8.04
CA PHE A 46 7.85 -18.99 -9.34
C PHE A 46 8.50 -18.15 -10.45
N GLN A 47 8.63 -16.83 -10.27
CA GLN A 47 9.17 -15.90 -11.26
C GLN A 47 10.42 -15.19 -10.73
N ARG A 48 11.56 -15.30 -11.44
CA ARG A 48 12.82 -14.61 -11.12
C ARG A 48 12.77 -13.11 -11.49
N GLY A 49 11.80 -12.38 -10.95
CA GLY A 49 11.65 -10.93 -11.09
C GLY A 49 12.35 -10.17 -9.96
N ASN A 50 12.54 -8.85 -10.11
CA ASN A 50 13.03 -8.01 -9.01
C ASN A 50 11.84 -7.48 -8.21
N ILE A 51 11.35 -8.30 -7.28
CA ILE A 51 10.17 -8.00 -6.47
C ILE A 51 10.29 -6.68 -5.70
N VAL A 52 11.50 -6.27 -5.31
CA VAL A 52 11.72 -5.02 -4.59
C VAL A 52 11.35 -3.80 -5.43
N VAL A 53 11.65 -3.83 -6.73
CA VAL A 53 11.27 -2.74 -7.66
C VAL A 53 9.76 -2.69 -7.83
N GLU A 54 9.13 -3.84 -8.03
CA GLU A 54 7.67 -3.92 -8.21
C GLU A 54 6.91 -3.45 -6.97
N ILE A 55 7.36 -3.83 -5.77
CA ILE A 55 6.80 -3.34 -4.51
C ILE A 55 7.01 -1.82 -4.37
N GLY A 56 8.18 -1.31 -4.76
CA GLY A 56 8.48 0.12 -4.75
C GLY A 56 7.51 0.92 -5.62
N ASP A 57 7.19 0.43 -6.82
CA ASP A 57 6.23 1.06 -7.73
C ASP A 57 4.81 1.08 -7.14
N ILE A 58 4.39 -0.02 -6.48
CA ILE A 58 3.09 -0.11 -5.81
C ILE A 58 2.98 0.92 -4.68
N VAL A 59 4.00 1.02 -3.81
CA VAL A 59 4.02 1.99 -2.71
C VAL A 59 4.10 3.43 -3.24
N GLY A 60 4.83 3.68 -4.33
CA GLY A 60 4.92 4.99 -4.97
C GLY A 60 3.58 5.53 -5.48
N ARG A 61 2.69 4.65 -5.94
CA ARG A 61 1.33 5.04 -6.35
C ARG A 61 0.49 5.54 -5.18
N VAL A 62 0.54 4.86 -4.04
CA VAL A 62 -0.15 5.30 -2.81
C VAL A 62 0.39 6.66 -2.34
N GLY A 63 1.71 6.87 -2.40
CA GLY A 63 2.31 8.18 -2.11
C GLY A 63 1.84 9.28 -3.06
N THR A 64 1.67 8.97 -4.35
CA THR A 64 1.14 9.91 -5.35
C THR A 64 -0.31 10.29 -5.06
N PHE A 65 -1.15 9.34 -4.67
CA PHE A 65 -2.53 9.59 -4.27
C PHE A 65 -2.62 10.60 -3.11
N VAL A 66 -1.80 10.40 -2.08
CA VAL A 66 -1.73 11.34 -0.93
C VAL A 66 -1.31 12.73 -1.37
N GLY A 67 -0.26 12.84 -2.19
CA GLY A 67 0.22 14.15 -2.68
C GLY A 67 -0.82 14.89 -3.53
N LEU A 68 -1.61 14.17 -4.34
CA LEU A 68 -2.71 14.75 -5.12
C LEU A 68 -3.84 15.27 -4.23
N LYS A 69 -4.16 14.58 -3.13
CA LYS A 69 -5.18 15.01 -2.17
C LYS A 69 -4.73 16.20 -1.31
N GLU A 70 -3.47 16.24 -0.90
CA GLU A 70 -2.90 17.40 -0.20
C GLU A 70 -2.93 18.66 -1.08
N GLY A 71 -2.59 18.55 -2.37
CA GLY A 71 -2.68 19.68 -3.32
C GLY A 71 -4.10 20.15 -3.65
N GLN A 72 -5.13 19.33 -3.41
CA GLN A 72 -6.55 19.73 -3.55
C GLN A 72 -7.05 20.48 -2.31
N ASN A 73 -6.52 20.19 -1.14
CA ASN A 73 -6.89 20.84 0.13
C ASN A 73 -6.28 22.26 0.27
N GLU A 74 -5.17 22.56 -0.39
CA GLU A 74 -4.56 23.91 -0.36
C GLU A 74 -5.27 24.94 -1.28
N ASN A 75 -6.12 24.48 -2.19
CA ASN A 75 -6.83 25.31 -3.19
C ASN A 75 -8.35 25.44 -2.94
N SER A 76 -8.86 24.97 -1.80
CA SER A 76 -10.29 25.03 -1.43
C SER A 76 -10.57 26.01 -0.30
#